data_AF-A0A6J6BXJ9-F1
#
_entry.id   AF-A0A6J6BXJ9-F1
#
_cell.length_a   1.000
_cell.length_b   1.000
_cell.length_c   1.000
_cell.angle_alpha   90.00
_cell.angle_beta   90.00
_cell.angle_gamma   90.00
#
_symmetry.space_group_name_H-M   'P 1'
#
loop_
_entity.id
_entity.type
_entity.pdbx_description
1 polymer ?
#
loop_
_entity_poly.entity_id
_entity_poly.type
_entity_poly.pdbx_seq_one_letter_code
_entity_poly.pdbx_strand_id
1 'polypeptide(L)'
;MLMIDALKDGFNRFADFSGVSSRSQYWYFILGTTIATVIAQVAFGDFGGNLVSIITILPTIAVAVRRMHDVGKSGWFILIPIYNLVLVLSPSKGPTYN
;
A
#
# COMPACT_ATOMS: atom_id res chain seq x y z
N MET A 1 5.27 -14.18 -1.57
CA MET A 1 5.93 -12.94 -1.10
C MET A 1 5.84 -12.92 0.41
N LEU A 2 6.94 -12.70 1.12
CA LEU A 2 6.89 -12.57 2.59
C LEU A 2 6.45 -11.16 2.96
N MET A 3 5.82 -11.02 4.13
CA MET A 3 5.37 -9.73 4.65
C MET A 3 6.53 -8.74 4.82
N ILE A 4 7.69 -9.24 5.26
CA ILE A 4 8.88 -8.41 5.45
C ILE A 4 9.41 -7.85 4.12
N ASP A 5 9.27 -8.61 3.02
CA ASP A 5 9.69 -8.16 1.70
C ASP A 5 8.78 -7.05 1.18
N ALA A 6 7.48 -7.14 1.47
CA ALA A 6 6.50 -6.10 1.12
C ALA A 6 6.76 -4.80 1.90
N LEU A 7 7.08 -4.90 3.19
CA LEU A 7 7.46 -3.74 4.00
C LEU A 7 8.75 -3.10 3.46
N LYS A 8 9.79 -3.89 3.21
CA LYS A 8 11.05 -3.39 2.63
C LYS A 8 10.83 -2.71 1.29
N ASP A 9 10.05 -3.29 0.38
CA ASP A 9 9.74 -2.68 -0.92
C ASP A 9 8.96 -1.37 -0.76
N GLY A 10 7.94 -1.35 0.11
CA GLY A 10 7.16 -0.15 0.40
C GLY A 10 8.00 1.00 0.96
N PHE A 11 8.88 0.72 1.92
CA PHE A 11 9.75 1.72 2.52
C PHE A 11 10.95 2.11 1.66
N ASN A 12 11.49 1.23 0.81
CA ASN A 12 12.61 1.60 -0.07
C ASN A 12 12.14 2.40 -1.28
N ARG A 13 10.96 2.07 -1.80
CA ARG A 13 10.43 2.71 -2.99
C ARG A 13 9.40 3.77 -2.68
N PHE A 14 9.20 4.19 -1.44
CA PHE A 14 8.11 5.11 -1.05
C PHE A 14 7.97 6.39 -1.91
N ALA A 15 9.05 6.88 -2.54
CA ALA A 15 9.04 8.04 -3.45
C ALA A 15 8.84 7.67 -4.95
N ASP A 16 8.82 6.39 -5.31
CA ASP A 16 8.55 5.90 -6.66
C ASP A 16 7.06 5.61 -6.84
N PHE A 17 6.38 6.47 -7.58
CA PHE A 17 4.95 6.32 -7.92
C PHE A 17 4.72 5.66 -9.29
N SER A 18 5.78 5.36 -10.04
CA SER A 18 5.69 4.87 -11.42
C SER A 18 5.58 3.35 -11.53
N GLY A 19 6.02 2.63 -10.49
CA GLY A 19 6.03 1.17 -10.48
C GLY A 19 4.66 0.50 -10.43
N VAL A 20 4.69 -0.83 -10.42
CA VAL A 20 3.54 -1.70 -10.17
C VAL A 20 3.72 -2.47 -8.87
N SER A 21 2.61 -2.73 -8.18
CA SER A 21 2.58 -3.55 -6.97
C SER A 21 1.54 -4.64 -7.11
N SER A 22 1.96 -5.88 -6.85
CA SER A 22 1.07 -7.03 -6.88
C SER A 22 0.04 -6.98 -5.74
N ARG A 23 -1.06 -7.73 -5.88
CA ARG A 23 -2.09 -7.86 -4.83
C ARG A 23 -1.50 -8.27 -3.48
N SER A 24 -0.60 -9.25 -3.46
CA SER A 24 0.01 -9.74 -2.22
C SER A 24 0.92 -8.70 -1.57
N GLN A 25 1.68 -7.93 -2.36
CA GLN A 25 2.48 -6.80 -1.86
C GLN A 25 1.63 -5.76 -1.15
N TYR A 26 0.53 -5.35 -1.79
CA TYR A 26 -0.40 -4.39 -1.21
C TYR A 26 -0.96 -4.88 0.13
N TRP A 27 -1.52 -6.09 0.17
CA TRP A 27 -2.16 -6.62 1.39
C TRP A 27 -1.16 -6.87 2.52
N TYR A 28 0.02 -7.40 2.23
CA TYR A 28 1.05 -7.58 3.24
C TYR A 28 1.59 -6.25 3.79
N PHE A 29 1.69 -5.22 2.94
CA PHE A 29 2.07 -3.89 3.39
C PHE A 29 1.03 -3.30 4.34
N ILE A 30 -0.26 -3.36 3.99
CA ILE A 30 -1.37 -2.89 4.84
C ILE A 30 -1.44 -3.65 6.17
N LEU A 31 -1.31 -4.98 6.14
CA LEU A 31 -1.28 -5.78 7.37
C LEU A 31 -0.08 -5.41 8.25
N GLY A 32 1.11 -5.28 7.67
CA GLY A 32 2.32 -4.93 8.40
C GLY A 32 2.26 -3.54 9.04
N THR A 33 1.77 -2.52 8.31
CA THR A 33 1.63 -1.17 8.86
C THR A 33 0.52 -1.08 9.90
N THR A 34 -0.56 -1.84 9.74
CA THR A 34 -1.63 -1.92 10.76
C THR A 34 -1.11 -2.54 12.05
N ILE A 35 -0.40 -3.65 11.97
CA ILE A 35 0.22 -4.31 13.14
C ILE A 35 1.21 -3.37 13.81
N ALA A 36 2.09 -2.71 13.04
CA ALA A 36 3.04 -1.74 13.58
C ALA A 36 2.35 -0.58 14.31
N THR A 37 1.24 -0.08 13.76
CA THR A 37 0.45 0.99 14.37
C THR A 37 -0.20 0.53 15.67
N VAL A 38 -0.79 -0.67 15.70
CA VAL A 38 -1.39 -1.24 16.92
C VAL A 38 -0.34 -1.46 18.01
N ILE A 39 0.82 -2.02 17.66
CA ILE A 39 1.93 -2.21 18.61
C ILE A 39 2.39 -0.86 19.18
N ALA A 40 2.55 0.16 18.33
CA ALA A 40 2.96 1.49 18.78
C ALA A 40 1.91 2.17 19.67
N GLN A 41 0.62 1.97 19.39
CA GLN A 41 -0.47 2.44 20.25
C GLN A 41 -0.45 1.77 21.62
N VAL A 42 -0.25 0.45 21.66
CA VAL A 42 -0.20 -0.29 22.94
C VAL A 42 1.04 0.10 23.76
N ALA A 43 2.18 0.31 23.11
CA ALA A 43 3.43 0.62 23.80
C ALA A 43 3.56 2.08 24.26
N PHE A 44 3.02 3.03 23.48
CA PHE A 44 3.25 4.47 23.70
C PHE A 44 1.96 5.30 23.67
N GLY A 45 0.79 4.66 23.68
CA GLY A 45 -0.51 5.33 23.57
C GLY A 45 -0.73 5.98 22.20
N ASP A 46 -1.66 6.93 22.15
CA ASP A 46 -2.01 7.64 20.91
C ASP A 46 -0.81 8.30 20.24
N PHE A 47 0.18 8.76 21.02
CA PHE A 47 1.39 9.37 20.48
C PHE A 47 2.16 8.40 19.58
N GLY A 48 2.38 7.15 20.03
CA GLY A 48 3.07 6.14 19.23
C GLY A 48 2.30 5.76 17.96
N GLY A 49 0.98 5.58 18.10
CA GLY A 49 0.12 5.29 16.95
C GLY A 49 0.15 6.38 15.88
N ASN A 50 0.01 7.64 16.30
CA ASN A 50 0.02 8.78 15.40
C ASN A 50 1.38 8.94 14.69
N LEU A 51 2.49 8.74 15.39
CA LEU A 51 3.82 8.79 14.76
C LEU A 51 3.99 7.73 13.66
N VAL A 52 3.62 6.48 13.94
CA VAL A 52 3.68 5.40 12.93
C VAL A 52 2.75 5.70 11.76
N SER A 53 1.56 6.23 12.02
CA SER A 53 0.61 6.61 10.97
C SER A 53 1.19 7.70 10.05
N ILE A 54 1.81 8.74 10.59
CA ILE A 54 2.44 9.81 9.81
C ILE A 54 3.58 9.29 8.93
N ILE A 55 4.44 8.42 9.47
CA ILE A 55 5.55 7.82 8.72
C ILE A 55 5.05 6.90 7.60
N THR A 56 3.98 6.15 7.87
CA THR A 56 3.44 5.15 6.93
C THR A 56 2.46 5.73 5.90
N ILE A 57 1.99 6.97 6.07
CA ILE A 57 1.08 7.64 5.12
C ILE A 57 1.68 7.68 3.70
N LEU A 58 2.92 8.16 3.57
CA LEU A 58 3.58 8.28 2.26
C LEU A 58 3.74 6.92 1.55
N PRO A 59 4.35 5.89 2.17
CA PRO A 59 4.49 4.59 1.51
C PRO A 59 3.13 3.90 1.28
N THR A 60 2.11 4.14 2.12
CA THR A 60 0.74 3.63 1.88
C THR A 60 0.15 4.21 0.61
N ILE A 61 0.29 5.52 0.40
CA ILE A 61 -0.16 6.19 -0.83
C ILE A 61 0.63 5.66 -2.03
N ALA A 62 1.95 5.52 -1.90
CA ALA A 62 2.81 5.04 -2.99
C ALA A 62 2.43 3.62 -3.44
N VAL A 63 2.28 2.68 -2.51
CA VAL A 63 1.90 1.29 -2.81
C VAL A 63 0.48 1.22 -3.40
N ALA A 64 -0.45 2.05 -2.92
CA ALA A 64 -1.79 2.14 -3.49
C ALA A 64 -1.77 2.67 -4.93
N VAL A 65 -1.01 3.74 -5.22
CA VAL A 65 -0.81 4.29 -6.58
C VAL A 65 -0.25 3.23 -7.53
N ARG A 66 0.80 2.51 -7.13
CA ARG A 66 1.37 1.41 -7.92
C ARG A 66 0.38 0.29 -8.17
N ARG A 67 -0.49 0.00 -7.20
CA ARG A 67 -1.52 -1.03 -7.37
C ARG A 67 -2.58 -0.62 -8.39
N MET A 68 -2.92 0.66 -8.48
CA MET A 68 -3.83 1.12 -9.54
C MET A 68 -3.18 1.07 -10.92
N HIS A 69 -1.89 1.40 -11.01
CA HIS A 69 -1.12 1.24 -12.25
C HIS A 69 -1.10 -0.22 -12.72
N ASP A 70 -1.02 -1.18 -11.79
CA ASP A 70 -1.10 -2.62 -12.06
C ASP A 70 -2.47 -3.09 -12.60
N VAL A 71 -3.54 -2.33 -12.37
CA VAL A 71 -4.89 -2.58 -12.95
C VAL A 71 -5.09 -1.79 -14.26
N GLY A 72 -4.07 -1.05 -14.71
CA GLY A 72 -4.13 -0.21 -15.91
C GLY A 72 -4.99 1.05 -15.71
N LYS A 73 -5.07 1.58 -14.49
CA LYS A 73 -5.80 2.79 -14.13
C LYS A 73 -4.83 3.84 -13.56
N SER A 74 -5.14 5.12 -13.73
CA SER A 74 -4.31 6.21 -13.19
C SER A 74 -4.28 6.21 -11.65
N GLY A 75 -3.13 6.56 -11.05
CA GLY A 75 -3.00 6.68 -9.59
C GLY A 75 -3.99 7.64 -8.89
N TRP A 76 -4.62 8.54 -9.63
CA TRP A 76 -5.65 9.45 -9.12
C TRP A 76 -6.92 8.75 -8.63
N PHE A 77 -7.18 7.51 -9.04
CA PHE A 77 -8.35 6.75 -8.59
C PHE A 77 -8.32 6.41 -7.09
N ILE A 78 -7.20 6.66 -6.40
CA ILE A 78 -7.10 6.51 -4.93
C ILE A 78 -8.06 7.43 -4.19
N LEU A 79 -8.36 8.60 -4.77
CA LEU A 79 -9.21 9.62 -4.15
C LEU A 79 -10.69 9.23 -4.11
N ILE A 80 -11.07 8.15 -4.80
CA ILE A 80 -12.45 7.65 -4.87
C ILE A 80 -12.54 6.39 -3.99
N PRO A 81 -13.04 6.48 -2.74
CA PRO A 81 -12.89 5.42 -1.74
C PRO A 81 -13.53 4.09 -2.16
N ILE A 82 -14.78 4.14 -2.66
CA ILE A 82 -15.54 2.95 -3.05
C ILE A 82 -14.91 2.27 -4.27
N TYR A 83 -14.47 3.07 -5.25
CA TYR A 83 -13.88 2.55 -6.47
C TYR A 83 -12.46 1.98 -6.22
N ASN A 84 -11.70 2.59 -5.32
CA ASN A 84 -10.39 2.09 -4.89
C ASN A 84 -10.48 0.67 -4.31
N LEU A 85 -11.47 0.37 -3.47
CA LEU A 85 -11.68 -0.98 -2.92
C LEU A 85 -11.90 -2.03 -4.01
N VAL A 86 -12.69 -1.69 -5.04
CA VAL A 86 -12.93 -2.56 -6.19
C VAL A 86 -11.64 -2.80 -6.97
N LEU A 87 -10.83 -1.76 -7.20
CA LEU A 87 -9.57 -1.86 -7.93
C LEU A 87 -8.51 -2.68 -7.18
N VAL A 88 -8.41 -2.51 -5.86
CA VAL A 88 -7.50 -3.29 -5.02
C VAL A 88 -7.76 -4.79 -5.15
N LEU A 89 -9.05 -5.18 -5.16
CA LEU A 89 -9.49 -6.57 -5.31
C LEU A 89 -9.46 -7.06 -6.77
N SER A 90 -9.50 -6.17 -7.76
CA SER A 90 -9.55 -6.53 -9.18
C SER A 90 -8.30 -7.29 -9.65
N PRO A 91 -8.37 -8.19 -10.65
CA PRO A 91 -7.18 -8.84 -11.20
C PRO A 91 -6.20 -7.81 -11.75
N SER A 92 -4.89 -8.08 -11.66
CA SER A 92 -3.97 -7.30 -12.47
C SER A 92 -4.34 -7.52 -13.92
N LYS A 93 -4.32 -6.46 -14.73
CA LYS A 93 -4.36 -6.64 -16.16
C LYS A 93 -2.97 -7.12 -16.53
N GLY A 94 -2.78 -8.44 -16.58
CA GLY A 94 -1.57 -9.04 -17.15
C GLY A 94 -1.32 -8.47 -18.55
N PRO A 95 -0.09 -8.61 -19.09
CA PRO A 95 0.21 -8.12 -20.43
C PRO A 95 -0.84 -8.66 -21.40
N THR A 96 -1.64 -7.75 -21.96
CA THR A 96 -2.57 -8.09 -23.04
C THR A 96 -1.71 -8.47 -24.23
N TYR A 97 -1.45 -9.76 -24.40
CA TYR A 97 -1.08 -10.29 -25.70
C TYR A 97 -2.35 -10.21 -26.55
N ASN A 98 -2.46 -9.13 -27.31
CA ASN A 98 -3.32 -9.07 -28.49
C ASN A 98 -2.56 -9.70 -29.66
#